data_AF-A0A846MA63-F1
#
_entry.id   AF-A0A846MA63-F1
#
_cell.length_a   1.000
_cell.length_b   1.000
_cell.length_c   1.000
_cell.angle_alpha   90.00
_cell.angle_beta   90.00
_cell.angle_gamma   90.00
#
_symmetry.space_group_name_H-M   'P 1'
#
loop_
_entity.id
_entity.type
_entity.pdbx_description
1 polymer ?
#
loop_
_entity_poly.entity_id
_entity_poly.type
_entity_poly.pdbx_seq_one_letter_code
_entity_poly.pdbx_strand_id
1 'polypeptide(L)' 'MIIASNIEEIENAFDFTDSIITGVKWVNHLTDLSISVDCYWDIQDGKSETRELTLFLRTA' A
#
# COMPACT_ATOMS: atom_id res chain seq x y z
N MET A 1 2.67 -6.32 7.15
CA MET A 1 1.35 -5.65 7.18
C MET A 1 1.52 -4.34 7.91
N ILE A 2 1.28 -3.21 7.24
CA ILE A 2 1.39 -1.87 7.83
C ILE A 2 -0.02 -1.28 7.91
N ILE A 3 -0.33 -0.73 9.08
CA ILE A 3 -1.65 -0.20 9.46
C ILE A 3 -1.51 1.32 9.52
N ALA A 4 -2.20 2.03 8.63
CA ALA A 4 -2.26 3.48 8.61
C ALA A 4 -3.70 3.96 8.68
N SER A 5 -3.92 5.11 9.33
CA SER A 5 -5.24 5.70 9.55
C SER A 5 -5.66 6.64 8.41
N ASN A 6 -4.70 7.12 7.61
CA ASN A 6 -4.92 8.00 6.47
C ASN A 6 -3.75 7.86 5.46
N ILE A 7 -3.90 8.49 4.28
CA ILE A 7 -2.88 8.46 3.22
C ILE A 7 -1.61 9.25 3.59
N GLU A 8 -1.72 10.29 4.40
CA GLU A 8 -0.60 11.14 4.84
C GLU A 8 0.39 10.36 5.71
N GLU A 9 -0.09 9.47 6.58
CA GLU A 9 0.74 8.53 7.35
C GLU A 9 1.48 7.56 6.43
N ILE A 10 0.87 7.16 5.31
CA ILE A 10 1.47 6.29 4.32
C ILE A 10 2.56 7.05 3.54
N GLU A 11 2.27 8.25 3.05
CA GLU A 11 3.23 9.08 2.30
C GLU A 11 4.44 9.51 3.14
N ASN A 12 4.28 9.70 4.45
CA ASN A 12 5.40 10.03 5.34
C ASN A 12 6.27 8.81 5.71
N ALA A 13 5.70 7.60 5.70
CA ALA A 13 6.40 6.39 6.10
C ALA A 13 7.09 5.68 4.93
N PHE A 14 6.70 5.97 3.68
CA PHE A 14 7.20 5.28 2.51
C PHE A 14 7.53 6.22 1.37
N ASP A 15 8.60 5.91 0.67
CA ASP A 15 8.93 6.53 -0.60
C ASP A 15 8.23 5.78 -1.74
N PHE A 16 7.39 6.50 -2.50
CA PHE A 16 6.66 6.00 -3.68
C PHE A 16 7.19 6.57 -5.00
N THR A 17 8.33 7.27 -4.99
CA THR A 17 8.84 8.05 -6.14
C THR A 17 8.97 7.21 -7.41
N ASP A 18 9.12 5.89 -7.30
CA ASP A 18 9.14 4.94 -8.42
C ASP A 18 8.29 3.70 -8.14
N SER A 19 7.05 3.91 -7.68
CA SER A 19 6.15 2.82 -7.33
C SER A 19 4.90 2.80 -8.21
N ILE A 20 4.41 1.60 -8.54
CA ILE A 20 3.17 1.42 -9.29
C ILE A 20 2.15 0.65 -8.45
N ILE A 21 0.92 1.13 -8.45
CA ILE A 21 -0.22 0.40 -7.88
C ILE A 21 -0.60 -0.71 -8.86
N THR A 22 -0.54 -1.95 -8.40
CA THR A 22 -0.87 -3.15 -9.19
C THR A 22 -2.25 -3.70 -8.88
N GLY A 23 -2.85 -3.30 -7.75
CA GLY A 23 -4.17 -3.75 -7.36
C GLY A 23 -4.80 -2.89 -6.27
N VAL A 24 -6.12 -2.76 -6.33
CA VAL A 24 -6.93 -2.11 -5.29
C VAL A 24 -8.14 -3.00 -5.02
N LYS A 25 -8.36 -3.37 -3.76
CA LYS A 25 -9.49 -4.20 -3.35
C LYS A 25 -10.03 -3.74 -2.00
N TRP A 26 -11.35 -3.80 -1.86
CA TRP A 26 -11.99 -3.67 -0.56
C TRP A 26 -11.80 -4.97 0.22
N VAL A 27 -11.45 -4.85 1.49
CA VAL A 27 -11.29 -5.98 2.43
C VAL A 27 -12.13 -5.74 3.68
N ASN A 28 -12.23 -6.76 4.54
CA ASN A 28 -12.97 -6.67 5.80
C ASN A 28 -14.40 -6.13 5.63
N HIS A 29 -15.21 -6.78 4.77
CA HIS A 29 -16.60 -6.39 4.53
C HIS A 29 -16.78 -4.94 4.04
N LEU A 30 -15.87 -4.47 3.18
CA LEU A 30 -15.89 -3.12 2.60
C LEU A 30 -15.55 -1.99 3.60
N THR A 31 -14.98 -2.32 4.76
CA THR A 31 -14.55 -1.29 5.72
C THR A 31 -13.14 -0.78 5.45
N ASP A 32 -12.28 -1.64 4.89
CA ASP A 32 -10.87 -1.32 4.72
C ASP A 32 -10.47 -1.40 3.24
N LEU A 33 -9.49 -0.58 2.85
CA LEU A 33 -8.96 -0.54 1.50
C LEU A 33 -7.57 -1.16 1.46
N SER A 34 -7.41 -2.25 0.71
CA SER A 34 -6.10 -2.87 0.47
C SER A 34 -5.57 -2.46 -0.90
N ILE A 35 -4.31 -2.02 -0.92
CA ILE A 35 -3.59 -1.53 -2.10
C ILE A 35 -2.32 -2.37 -2.26
N SER A 36 -2.14 -2.96 -3.42
CA SER A 36 -0.91 -3.67 -3.81
C SER A 36 -0.01 -2.73 -4.58
N VAL A 37 1.26 -2.65 -4.19
CA VAL A 37 2.25 -1.73 -4.75
C VAL A 37 3.52 -2.51 -5.09
N ASP A 38 4.01 -2.31 -6.30
CA ASP A 38 5.34 -2.76 -6.73
C ASP A 38 6.29 -1.56 -6.76
N CYS A 39 7.43 -1.69 -6.09
CA CYS A 39 8.49 -0.68 -6.10
C CYS A 39 9.51 -1.02 -7.19
N TYR A 40 9.79 -0.10 -8.12
CA TYR A 40 10.74 -0.36 -9.22
C TYR A 40 12.15 -0.68 -8.75
N TRP A 41 12.58 -0.13 -7.61
CA TRP A 41 13.87 -0.44 -6.99
C TRP A 41 13.97 -1.92 -6.58
N ASP A 42 12.89 -2.50 -6.05
CA ASP A 42 12.85 -3.91 -5.70
C ASP A 42 12.95 -4.78 -6.98
N ILE A 43 12.27 -4.36 -8.07
CA ILE A 43 12.35 -5.03 -9.38
C ILE A 43 13.77 -4.96 -9.97
N GLN A 44 14.45 -3.81 -9.89
CA GLN A 44 15.82 -3.63 -10.40
C GLN A 44 16.85 -4.48 -9.63
N ASP A 45 16.65 -4.65 -8.32
CA ASP A 45 17.47 -5.52 -7.48
C ASP A 45 17.12 -7.03 -7.63
N GLY A 46 16.20 -7.37 -8.54
CA GLY A 46 15.76 -8.76 -8.78
C GLY A 46 14.86 -9.32 -7.67
N LYS A 47 14.37 -8.46 -6.76
CA LYS A 47 13.40 -8.81 -5.74
C LYS A 47 12.00 -8.55 -6.29
N SER A 48 11.37 -9.61 -6.77
CA SER A 48 9.97 -9.56 -7.22
C SER A 48 9.02 -9.58 -6.02
N GLU A 49 9.12 -8.59 -5.13
CA GLU A 49 8.28 -8.47 -3.94
C GLU A 49 7.20 -7.41 -4.15
N THR A 50 5.96 -7.85 -4.33
CA THR A 50 4.78 -6.97 -4.24
C THR A 50 4.50 -6.68 -2.78
N ARG A 51 4.46 -5.40 -2.41
CA ARG A 51 4.10 -4.97 -1.06
C ARG A 51 2.59 -4.75 -0.98
N GLU A 52 1.94 -5.35 0.02
CA GLU A 52 0.54 -5.05 0.34
C GLU A 52 0.45 -3.99 1.45
N LEU A 53 -0.22 -2.89 1.14
CA LEU A 53 -0.63 -1.83 2.06
C LEU A 53 -2.12 -2.01 2.37
N THR A 54 -2.54 -1.78 3.61
CA THR A 54 -3.95 -1.76 3.98
C THR A 54 -4.26 -0.50 4.77
N LEU A 55 -5.14 0.31 4.19
CA LEU A 55 -5.67 1.52 4.79
C LEU A 55 -6.93 1.16 5.59
N PHE A 56 -6.91 1.45 6.89
CA PHE A 56 -8.04 1.23 7.77
C PHE A 56 -8.85 2.50 7.86
N LEU A 57 -10.04 2.50 7.28
CA LEU A 57 -10.93 3.66 7.32
C LEU A 57 -11.72 3.61 8.63
N ARG A 58 -11.30 4.36 9.63
CA ARG A 58 -12.13 4.58 10.82
C ARG A 58 -13.31 5.47 10.42
N THR A 59 -14.51 4.92 10.46
CA THR A 59 -15.74 5.73 10.41
C THR A 59 -15.77 6.65 11.62
N ALA A 60 -15.94 7.95 11.36
CA ALA A 60 -16.05 9.00 12.38
C ALA A 60 -17.25 8.83 13.32
#